data_AF-A0A521GLU6-F1
#
_entry.id   AF-A0A521GLU6-F1
#
_cell.length_a   1.000
_cell.length_b   1.000
_cell.length_c   1.000
_cell.angle_alpha   90.00
_cell.angle_beta   90.00
_cell.angle_gamma   90.00
#
_symmetry.space_group_name_H-M   'P 1'
#
loop_
_entity.id
_entity.type
_entity.pdbx_description
1 polymer ?
#
loop_
_entity_poly.entity_id
_entity_poly.type
_entity_poly.pdbx_seq_one_letter_code
_entity_poly.pdbx_strand_id
1 'polypeptide(L)'
;MKWKVKATDPPKAKKPYTAKVLWALAAVVLGMALLHLVRIDNLIPVIEQTLGEIGAPWFVAVVVIVEVFSLPYLLQMKLSPLFRIMSGLFVVLAPLMWTCLVIWAYGNDHSTGQLSSYVSLVSSWWLVALNLAWLGVGYWVLWLSNFDKCFAALRKKD
;
A
#
# COMPACT_ATOMS: atom_id res chain seq x y z
N MET A 1 -1.89 -13.23 -30.95
CA MET A 1 -0.68 -12.58 -30.37
C MET A 1 -0.29 -13.34 -29.08
N LYS A 2 0.74 -14.20 -29.11
CA LYS A 2 1.17 -14.95 -27.91
C LYS A 2 2.13 -14.10 -27.09
N TRP A 3 1.60 -13.31 -26.15
CA TRP A 3 2.42 -12.64 -25.14
C TRP A 3 2.99 -13.70 -24.19
N LYS A 4 4.16 -14.27 -24.52
CA LYS A 4 4.90 -15.14 -23.59
C LYS A 4 5.56 -14.26 -22.52
N VAL A 5 4.75 -13.77 -21.59
CA VAL A 5 5.23 -13.12 -20.37
C VAL A 5 5.50 -14.20 -19.34
N LYS A 6 6.78 -14.57 -19.21
CA LYS A 6 7.22 -15.56 -18.21
C LYS A 6 7.33 -14.88 -16.85
N ALA A 7 6.77 -15.50 -15.82
CA ALA A 7 6.99 -15.07 -14.45
C ALA A 7 8.48 -15.19 -14.10
N THR A 8 9.02 -14.19 -13.41
CA THR A 8 10.43 -14.12 -13.03
C THR A 8 10.57 -14.15 -11.51
N ASP A 9 11.69 -14.69 -11.02
CA ASP A 9 12.03 -14.67 -9.60
C ASP A 9 12.32 -13.24 -9.12
N PRO A 10 12.03 -12.91 -7.84
CA PRO A 10 12.33 -11.60 -7.25
C PRO A 10 13.79 -11.21 -7.44
N PRO A 11 14.12 -9.91 -7.62
CA PRO A 11 15.50 -9.47 -7.64
C PRO A 11 16.21 -9.87 -6.35
N LYS A 12 17.49 -10.23 -6.44
CA LYS A 12 18.30 -10.54 -5.26
C LYS A 12 18.31 -9.33 -4.32
N ALA A 13 17.94 -9.55 -3.07
CA ALA A 13 17.92 -8.50 -2.04
C ALA A 13 19.30 -7.85 -1.83
N LYS A 14 19.33 -6.58 -1.42
CA LYS A 14 20.58 -5.87 -1.07
C LYS A 14 21.21 -6.39 0.22
N LYS A 15 20.38 -6.83 1.17
CA LYS A 15 20.81 -7.24 2.51
C LYS A 15 20.14 -8.57 2.91
N PRO A 16 20.76 -9.37 3.78
CA PRO A 16 20.22 -10.68 4.18
C PRO A 16 18.92 -10.57 4.98
N TYR A 17 18.73 -9.47 5.73
CA TYR A 17 17.51 -9.24 6.52
C TYR A 17 16.33 -8.69 5.70
N THR A 18 16.53 -8.33 4.43
CA THR A 18 15.49 -7.74 3.58
C THR A 18 14.24 -8.60 3.50
N ALA A 19 14.40 -9.93 3.45
CA ALA A 19 13.25 -10.83 3.44
C ALA A 19 12.40 -10.68 4.71
N LYS A 20 13.04 -10.67 5.89
CA LYS A 20 12.32 -10.52 7.16
C LYS A 20 11.54 -9.20 7.23
N VAL A 21 12.13 -8.10 6.76
CA VAL A 21 11.48 -6.78 6.72
C VAL A 21 10.29 -6.78 5.76
N LEU A 22 10.44 -7.36 4.57
CA LEU A 22 9.37 -7.52 3.59
C LEU A 22 8.20 -8.33 4.16
N TRP A 23 8.46 -9.45 4.84
CA TRP A 23 7.45 -10.26 5.49
C TRP A 23 6.76 -9.54 6.65
N ALA A 24 7.51 -8.76 7.45
CA ALA A 24 6.94 -7.96 8.52
C ALA A 24 5.98 -6.90 7.97
N LEU A 25 6.39 -6.18 6.91
CA LEU A 25 5.52 -5.21 6.25
C LEU A 25 4.32 -5.91 5.57
N ALA A 26 4.52 -7.09 4.97
CA ALA A 26 3.43 -7.89 4.40
C ALA A 26 2.37 -8.23 5.47
N ALA A 27 2.79 -8.61 6.67
CA ALA A 27 1.86 -8.92 7.76
C ALA A 27 1.04 -7.69 8.19
N VAL A 28 1.67 -6.51 8.27
CA VAL A 28 0.98 -5.26 8.59
C VAL A 28 -0.03 -4.90 7.50
N VAL A 29 0.40 -4.89 6.23
CA VAL A 29 -0.48 -4.54 5.10
C VAL A 29 -1.60 -5.55 4.93
N LEU A 30 -1.34 -6.84 5.15
CA LEU A 30 -2.37 -7.88 5.14
C LEU A 30 -3.39 -7.66 6.26
N GLY A 31 -2.94 -7.33 7.47
CA GLY A 31 -3.82 -7.00 8.59
C GLY A 31 -4.75 -5.82 8.27
N MET A 32 -4.19 -4.75 7.70
CA MET A 32 -4.96 -3.58 7.26
C MET A 32 -5.96 -3.95 6.16
N ALA A 33 -5.52 -4.66 5.12
CA ALA A 33 -6.37 -5.08 4.01
C ALA A 33 -7.55 -5.93 4.48
N LEU A 34 -7.32 -6.89 5.38
CA LEU A 34 -8.37 -7.72 5.96
C LEU A 34 -9.33 -6.89 6.81
N LEU A 35 -8.80 -5.97 7.62
CA LEU A 35 -9.61 -5.09 8.45
C LEU A 35 -10.50 -4.19 7.59
N HIS A 36 -9.98 -3.61 6.51
CA HIS A 36 -10.75 -2.78 5.59
C HIS A 36 -11.77 -3.59 4.77
N LEU A 37 -11.44 -4.81 4.35
CA LEU A 37 -12.36 -5.70 3.64
C LEU A 37 -13.53 -6.16 4.52
N VAL A 38 -13.25 -6.59 5.75
CA VAL A 38 -14.27 -7.12 6.67
C VAL A 38 -15.20 -6.02 7.19
N ARG A 39 -14.73 -4.79 7.27
CA ARG A 39 -15.48 -3.65 7.81
C ARG A 39 -15.74 -2.56 6.78
N ILE A 40 -15.84 -2.93 5.50
CA ILE A 40 -16.08 -1.96 4.43
C ILE A 40 -17.38 -1.17 4.67
N ASP A 41 -18.41 -1.83 5.18
CA ASP A 41 -19.72 -1.26 5.51
C ASP A 41 -19.65 -0.14 6.57
N ASN A 42 -18.70 -0.25 7.50
CA ASN A 42 -18.49 0.76 8.54
C ASN A 42 -17.42 1.79 8.15
N LEU A 43 -16.49 1.41 7.26
CA LEU A 43 -15.40 2.26 6.83
C LEU A 43 -15.90 3.37 5.90
N ILE A 44 -16.77 3.04 4.94
CA ILE A 44 -17.31 4.01 3.98
C ILE A 44 -17.98 5.19 4.72
N PRO A 45 -18.93 5.00 5.66
CA PRO A 45 -19.56 6.10 6.40
C PRO A 45 -18.59 6.97 7.21
N VAL A 46 -17.47 6.40 7.66
CA VAL A 46 -16.43 7.18 8.36
C VAL A 46 -15.69 8.08 7.38
N ILE A 47 -15.31 7.55 6.21
CA ILE A 47 -14.62 8.32 5.18
C ILE A 47 -15.55 9.35 4.51
N GLU A 48 -16.86 9.08 4.45
CA GLU A 48 -17.86 10.03 3.92
C GLU A 48 -17.84 11.36 4.68
N GLN A 49 -17.57 11.36 5.98
CA GLN A 49 -17.44 12.58 6.78
C GLN A 49 -16.26 13.46 6.33
N THR A 50 -15.30 12.89 5.60
CA THR A 50 -14.09 13.58 5.12
C THR A 50 -14.12 13.87 3.62
N LEU A 51 -14.56 12.90 2.80
CA LEU A 51 -14.51 12.96 1.33
C LEU A 51 -15.89 13.11 0.67
N GLY A 52 -16.97 13.07 1.45
CA GLY A 52 -18.35 13.07 0.96
C GLY A 52 -18.80 11.72 0.39
N GLU A 53 -20.10 11.62 0.14
CA GLU A 53 -20.81 10.40 -0.30
C GLU A 53 -20.27 9.80 -1.60
N ILE A 54 -19.79 10.65 -2.52
CA ILE A 54 -19.26 10.20 -3.81
C ILE A 54 -17.79 9.77 -3.67
N GLY A 55 -16.98 10.50 -2.90
CA GLY A 55 -15.54 10.28 -2.81
C GLY A 55 -15.17 9.06 -1.96
N ALA A 56 -15.93 8.80 -0.90
CA ALA A 56 -15.60 7.77 0.08
C ALA A 56 -15.62 6.33 -0.48
N PRO A 57 -16.65 5.87 -1.22
CA PRO A 57 -16.64 4.51 -1.79
C PRO A 57 -15.47 4.27 -2.74
N TRP A 58 -15.15 5.26 -3.58
CA TRP A 58 -14.01 5.18 -4.50
C TRP A 58 -12.68 5.14 -3.76
N PHE A 59 -12.49 5.98 -2.75
CA PHE A 59 -11.28 6.00 -1.95
C PHE A 59 -11.06 4.64 -1.26
N VAL A 60 -12.08 4.12 -0.58
CA VAL A 60 -12.01 2.84 0.12
C VAL A 60 -11.72 1.69 -0.85
N ALA A 61 -12.41 1.65 -2.00
CA ALA A 61 -12.17 0.62 -3.01
C ALA A 61 -10.73 0.66 -3.54
N VAL A 62 -10.20 1.85 -3.85
CA VAL A 62 -8.82 2.00 -4.34
C VAL A 62 -7.82 1.62 -3.27
N VAL A 63 -7.99 2.06 -2.01
CA VAL A 63 -7.09 1.69 -0.91
C VAL A 63 -7.04 0.19 -0.73
N VAL A 64 -8.19 -0.49 -0.66
CA VAL A 64 -8.26 -1.94 -0.51
C VAL A 64 -7.57 -2.66 -1.68
N ILE A 65 -7.81 -2.22 -2.92
CA ILE A 65 -7.12 -2.77 -4.09
C ILE A 65 -5.61 -2.59 -3.94
N VAL A 66 -5.14 -1.39 -3.63
CA VAL A 66 -3.71 -1.09 -3.50
C VAL A 66 -3.07 -1.94 -2.40
N GLU A 67 -3.71 -2.06 -1.23
CA GLU A 67 -3.22 -2.88 -0.13
C GLU A 67 -3.12 -4.36 -0.53
N VAL A 68 -4.18 -4.94 -1.08
CA VAL A 68 -4.20 -6.36 -1.51
C VAL A 68 -3.18 -6.61 -2.62
N PHE A 69 -3.13 -5.76 -3.63
CA PHE A 69 -2.23 -5.93 -4.78
C PHE A 69 -0.78 -5.55 -4.47
N SER A 70 -0.46 -4.97 -3.31
CA SER A 70 0.92 -4.79 -2.86
C SER A 70 1.52 -6.08 -2.26
N LEU A 71 0.67 -6.99 -1.74
CA LEU A 71 1.10 -8.21 -1.05
C LEU A 71 1.96 -9.14 -1.91
N PRO A 72 1.67 -9.38 -3.22
CA PRO A 72 2.49 -10.27 -4.03
C PRO A 72 3.96 -9.82 -4.12
N TYR A 73 4.20 -8.51 -4.13
CA TYR A 73 5.55 -7.94 -4.07
C TYR A 73 6.20 -8.17 -2.71
N LEU A 74 5.49 -7.86 -1.62
CA LEU A 74 6.00 -7.99 -0.25
C LEU A 74 6.30 -9.46 0.12
N LEU A 75 5.47 -10.39 -0.35
CA LEU A 75 5.64 -11.84 -0.17
C LEU A 75 6.67 -12.45 -1.14
N GLN A 76 7.32 -11.63 -1.98
CA GLN A 76 8.34 -12.06 -2.93
C GLN A 76 7.88 -13.14 -3.92
N MET A 77 6.62 -13.08 -4.35
CA MET A 77 6.06 -14.06 -5.28
C MET A 77 6.72 -13.97 -6.67
N LYS A 78 6.63 -15.07 -7.43
CA LYS A 78 7.02 -15.10 -8.85
C LYS A 78 5.97 -14.36 -9.67
N LEU A 79 6.34 -13.23 -10.25
CA LEU A 79 5.42 -12.32 -10.93
C LEU A 79 5.95 -12.01 -12.32
N SER A 80 5.09 -11.53 -13.21
CA SER A 80 5.55 -10.89 -14.45
C SER A 80 6.31 -9.60 -14.12
N PRO A 81 7.25 -9.15 -14.98
CA PRO A 81 8.00 -7.92 -14.73
C PRO A 81 7.10 -6.69 -14.53
N LEU A 82 6.04 -6.54 -15.34
CA LEU A 82 5.10 -5.44 -15.23
C LEU A 82 4.29 -5.50 -13.92
N PHE A 83 3.74 -6.67 -13.58
CA PHE A 83 2.95 -6.82 -12.37
C PHE A 83 3.82 -6.65 -11.11
N ARG A 84 5.10 -7.03 -11.16
CA ARG A 84 6.04 -6.73 -10.07
C ARG A 84 6.26 -5.22 -9.88
N ILE A 85 6.39 -4.46 -10.97
CA ILE A 85 6.51 -3.00 -10.89
C ILE A 85 5.25 -2.42 -10.26
N MET A 86 4.07 -2.77 -10.78
CA MET A 86 2.79 -2.28 -10.25
C MET A 86 2.60 -2.62 -8.77
N SER A 87 2.79 -3.90 -8.41
CA SER A 87 2.66 -4.38 -7.03
C SER A 87 3.67 -3.70 -6.09
N GLY A 88 4.90 -3.44 -6.56
CA GLY A 88 5.89 -2.66 -5.81
C GLY A 88 5.49 -1.18 -5.62
N LEU A 89 4.92 -0.53 -6.64
CA LEU A 89 4.38 0.83 -6.50
C LEU A 89 3.22 0.89 -5.50
N PHE A 90 2.41 -0.15 -5.43
CA PHE A 90 1.31 -0.22 -4.47
C PHE A 90 1.77 -0.25 -3.00
N VAL A 91 3.01 -0.69 -2.72
CA VAL A 91 3.60 -0.64 -1.36
C VAL A 91 3.69 0.79 -0.83
N VAL A 92 3.92 1.78 -1.71
CA VAL A 92 4.01 3.20 -1.32
C VAL A 92 2.70 3.96 -1.56
N LEU A 93 1.86 3.49 -2.47
CA LEU A 93 0.62 4.20 -2.81
C LEU A 93 -0.39 4.19 -1.66
N ALA A 94 -0.54 3.06 -0.94
CA ALA A 94 -1.45 3.00 0.21
C ALA A 94 -1.08 4.00 1.32
N PRO A 95 0.16 4.02 1.86
CA PRO A 95 0.55 5.03 2.86
C PRO A 95 0.49 6.46 2.32
N LEU A 96 0.77 6.67 1.03
CA LEU A 96 0.64 8.00 0.41
C LEU A 96 -0.82 8.47 0.41
N MET A 97 -1.76 7.62 0.01
CA MET A 97 -3.19 7.93 0.02
C MET A 97 -3.68 8.25 1.44
N TRP A 98 -3.29 7.46 2.43
CA TRP A 98 -3.60 7.73 3.83
C TRP A 98 -2.98 9.05 4.31
N THR A 99 -1.73 9.33 3.95
CA THR A 99 -1.08 10.62 4.26
C THR A 99 -1.89 11.79 3.70
N CYS A 100 -2.27 11.73 2.42
CA CYS A 100 -3.07 12.75 1.78
C CYS A 100 -4.43 12.93 2.45
N LEU A 101 -5.11 11.84 2.82
CA LEU A 101 -6.39 11.89 3.53
C LEU A 101 -6.26 12.56 4.89
N VAL A 102 -5.24 12.20 5.68
CA VAL A 102 -5.02 12.78 7.00
C VAL A 102 -4.73 14.28 6.88
N ILE A 103 -3.89 14.70 5.92
CA ILE A 103 -3.62 16.12 5.67
C ILE A 103 -4.90 16.84 5.23
N TRP A 104 -5.70 16.24 4.36
CA TRP A 104 -6.98 16.80 3.91
C TRP A 104 -7.98 16.97 5.06
N ALA A 105 -8.03 16.00 5.97
CA ALA A 105 -8.88 16.01 7.15
C ALA A 105 -8.33 16.89 8.29
N TYR A 106 -7.16 17.53 8.12
CA TYR A 106 -6.52 18.28 9.19
C TYR A 106 -7.37 19.50 9.59
N GLY A 107 -7.68 19.59 10.89
CA GLY A 107 -8.58 20.61 11.43
C GLY A 107 -10.06 20.20 11.47
N ASN A 108 -10.41 19.00 10.98
CA ASN A 108 -11.72 18.40 11.18
C ASN A 108 -11.70 17.45 12.39
N ASP A 109 -12.79 17.42 13.14
CA ASP A 109 -12.95 16.52 14.31
C ASP A 109 -13.41 15.10 13.93
N HIS A 110 -13.49 14.81 12.63
CA HIS A 110 -13.92 13.52 12.10
C HIS A 110 -12.78 12.49 12.10
N SER A 111 -13.15 11.23 12.26
CA SER A 111 -12.20 10.11 12.15
C SER A 111 -11.74 9.95 10.71
N THR A 112 -10.45 9.71 10.55
CA THR A 112 -9.82 9.38 9.26
C THR A 112 -10.09 7.95 8.82
N GLY A 113 -10.65 7.08 9.67
CA GLY A 113 -11.02 5.71 9.32
C GLY A 113 -9.84 4.76 9.05
N GLN A 114 -8.60 5.17 9.35
CA GLN A 114 -7.40 4.42 9.02
C GLN A 114 -7.28 3.05 9.71
N LEU A 115 -7.95 2.86 10.86
CA LEU A 115 -8.11 1.56 11.54
C LEU A 115 -9.58 1.10 11.49
N SER A 116 -10.30 1.46 10.42
CA SER A 116 -11.75 1.33 10.27
C SER A 116 -12.51 1.96 11.44
N SER A 117 -13.59 1.30 11.87
CA SER A 117 -14.50 1.72 12.94
C SER A 117 -14.05 1.33 14.34
N TYR A 118 -12.92 0.63 14.48
CA TYR A 118 -12.43 0.18 15.79
C TYR A 118 -11.82 1.31 16.61
N VAL A 119 -11.11 2.21 15.95
CA VAL A 119 -10.43 3.34 16.60
C VAL A 119 -10.76 4.60 15.83
N SER A 120 -11.41 5.55 16.51
CA SER A 120 -11.58 6.90 15.97
C SER A 120 -10.24 7.62 16.03
N LEU A 121 -9.61 7.76 14.86
CA LEU A 121 -8.36 8.49 14.71
C LEU A 121 -8.65 9.82 14.05
N VAL A 122 -8.84 10.85 14.88
CA VAL A 122 -8.96 12.23 14.42
C VAL A 122 -7.65 12.66 13.78
N SER A 123 -7.75 13.47 12.72
CA SER A 123 -6.56 13.98 12.05
C SER A 123 -5.72 14.81 13.02
N SER A 124 -4.42 14.51 13.07
CA SER A 124 -3.46 15.20 13.92
C SER A 124 -2.08 15.16 13.28
N TRP A 125 -1.19 16.08 13.68
CA TRP A 125 0.19 16.08 13.21
C TRP A 125 0.92 14.77 13.52
N TRP A 126 0.60 14.13 14.65
CA TRP A 126 1.13 12.82 14.99
C TRP A 126 0.70 11.75 13.98
N LEU A 127 -0.55 11.76 13.56
CA LEU A 127 -1.05 10.84 12.55
C LEU A 127 -0.41 11.10 11.18
N VAL A 128 -0.17 12.36 10.82
CA VAL A 128 0.59 12.72 9.61
C VAL A 128 2.01 12.15 9.70
N ALA A 129 2.71 12.36 10.81
CA ALA A 129 4.08 11.88 11.01
C ALA A 129 4.17 10.35 10.95
N LEU A 130 3.20 9.63 11.53
CA LEU A 130 3.13 8.16 11.45
C LEU A 130 2.91 7.68 10.01
N ASN A 131 2.04 8.36 9.25
CA ASN A 131 1.82 8.03 7.84
C ASN A 131 3.04 8.31 6.97
N LEU A 132 3.75 9.42 7.22
CA LEU A 132 5.02 9.72 6.55
C LEU A 132 6.11 8.70 6.92
N ALA A 133 6.16 8.24 8.17
CA ALA A 133 7.06 7.18 8.58
C ALA A 133 6.74 5.86 7.85
N TRP A 134 5.45 5.50 7.74
CA TRP A 134 5.01 4.33 6.98
C TRP A 134 5.37 4.45 5.50
N LEU A 135 5.15 5.61 4.88
CA LEU A 135 5.57 5.92 3.52
C LEU A 135 7.10 5.77 3.34
N GLY A 136 7.88 6.30 4.29
CA GLY A 136 9.33 6.17 4.32
C GLY A 136 9.80 4.72 4.42
N VAL A 137 9.14 3.90 5.25
CA VAL A 137 9.38 2.45 5.32
C VAL A 137 9.06 1.78 3.98
N GLY A 138 7.98 2.18 3.30
CA GLY A 138 7.64 1.69 1.96
C GLY A 138 8.76 1.94 0.95
N TYR A 139 9.27 3.18 0.88
CA TYR A 139 10.41 3.52 0.02
C TYR A 139 11.68 2.75 0.39
N TRP A 140 11.96 2.62 1.70
CA TRP A 140 13.11 1.88 2.18
C TRP A 140 13.06 0.40 1.79
N VAL A 141 11.87 -0.22 1.87
CA VAL A 141 11.65 -1.60 1.44
C VAL A 141 11.88 -1.76 -0.06
N LEU A 142 11.37 -0.85 -0.91
CA LEU A 142 11.62 -0.85 -2.35
C LEU A 142 13.11 -0.72 -2.67
N TRP A 143 13.82 0.14 -1.93
CA TRP A 143 15.27 0.27 -2.09
C TRP A 143 16.01 -1.01 -1.67
N LEU A 144 15.63 -1.63 -0.55
CA LEU A 144 16.26 -2.86 -0.04
C LEU A 144 16.06 -4.06 -0.99
N SER A 145 14.90 -4.16 -1.64
CA SER A 145 14.56 -5.22 -2.58
C SER A 145 15.10 -5.02 -4.00
N ASN A 146 15.90 -3.96 -4.24
CA ASN A 146 16.38 -3.58 -5.57
C ASN A 146 15.24 -3.37 -6.58
N PHE A 147 14.21 -2.60 -6.20
CA PHE A 147 13.07 -2.31 -7.07
C PHE A 147 13.48 -1.78 -8.47
N ASP A 148 14.53 -0.96 -8.54
CA ASP A 148 15.08 -0.40 -9.80
C ASP A 148 15.43 -1.48 -10.84
N LYS A 149 15.87 -2.67 -10.38
CA LYS A 149 16.20 -3.79 -11.26
C LYS A 149 14.98 -4.38 -11.95
N CYS A 150 13.77 -4.14 -11.42
CA CYS A 150 12.52 -4.58 -12.05
C CYS A 150 12.29 -3.83 -13.38
N PHE A 151 12.63 -2.54 -13.45
CA PHE A 151 12.55 -1.76 -14.69
C PHE A 151 13.61 -2.18 -15.70
N ALA A 152 14.82 -2.52 -15.25
CA ALA A 152 15.87 -3.05 -16.12
C ALA A 152 15.46 -4.40 -16.75
N ALA A 153 14.75 -5.25 -16.00
CA ALA A 153 14.23 -6.52 -16.50
C ALA A 153 13.12 -6.35 -17.54
N LEU A 154 12.36 -5.24 -17.49
CA LEU A 154 11.37 -4.91 -18.51
C LEU A 154 12.05 -4.52 -19.83
N ARG A 155 13.09 -3.67 -19.79
CA ARG A 155 13.80 -3.18 -20.98
C ARG A 155 14.60 -4.24 -21.75
N LYS A 156 15.03 -5.32 -21.08
CA LYS A 156 15.80 -6.41 -21.72
C LYS A 156 14.95 -7.37 -22.57
N LYS A 157 13.64 -7.13 -22.66
CA LYS A 157 12.69 -8.03 -23.31
C LYS A 157 12.30 -7.60 -24.72
N ASP A 158 12.84 -6.47 -25.17
CA ASP A 158 12.84 -5.97 -26.54
C ASP A 158 14.19 -6.28 -27.21
#